data_AF-A0A0A9B542-F1
#
_entry.id   AF-A0A0A9B542-F1
#
_cell.length_a   1.000
_cell.length_b   1.000
_cell.length_c   1.000
_cell.angle_alpha   90.00
_cell.angle_beta   90.00
_cell.angle_gamma   90.00
#
_symmetry.space_group_name_H-M   'P 1'
#
loop_
_entity.id
_entity.type
_entity.pdbx_description
1 polymer ?
#
loop_
_entity_poly.entity_id
_entity_poly.type
_entity_poly.pdbx_seq_one_letter_code
_entity_poly.pdbx_strand_id
1 'polypeptide(L)' 'MSAISSITPLNTFAVRDLAALQDMIVQIGYREGLEILKASLQSKTVLTDVFLGKKAPGPA' A
#
# COMPACT_ATOMS: atom_id res chain seq x y z
N MET A 1 -1.54 16.10 -7.75
CA MET A 1 -2.34 15.66 -6.60
C MET A 1 -1.79 16.35 -5.37
N SER A 2 -2.64 17.04 -4.61
CA SER A 2 -2.20 17.82 -3.45
C SER A 2 -2.03 16.91 -2.22
N ALA A 3 -0.92 17.04 -1.48
CA ALA A 3 -0.60 16.21 -0.31
C ALA A 3 -1.74 16.12 0.72
N ILE A 4 -2.52 17.20 0.88
CA ILE A 4 -3.68 17.27 1.79
C ILE A 4 -4.71 16.17 1.48
N SER A 5 -5.00 15.90 0.19
CA SER A 5 -5.99 14.88 -0.19
C SER A 5 -5.52 13.46 0.12
N SER A 6 -4.20 13.23 0.14
CA SER A 6 -3.62 11.92 0.42
C SER A 6 -3.66 11.58 1.93
N ILE A 7 -3.77 12.60 2.79
CA ILE A 7 -3.70 12.45 4.26
C ILE A 7 -5.10 12.35 4.89
N THR A 8 -6.14 12.95 4.29
CA THR A 8 -7.53 12.92 4.79
C THR A 8 -8.04 11.53 5.20
N PRO A 9 -7.78 10.44 4.44
CA PRO A 9 -8.22 9.10 4.85
C PRO A 9 -7.60 8.62 6.17
N LEU A 10 -6.36 9.01 6.48
CA LEU A 10 -5.65 8.60 7.69
C LEU A 10 -6.34 9.14 8.95
N ASN A 11 -6.89 10.35 8.88
CA ASN A 11 -7.69 10.94 9.95
C ASN A 11 -9.01 10.16 10.17
N THR A 12 -9.66 9.72 9.09
CA THR A 12 -10.88 8.88 9.17
C THR A 12 -10.59 7.52 9.83
N PHE A 13 -9.39 6.97 9.64
CA PHE A 13 -8.94 5.74 10.30
C PHE A 13 -8.41 5.94 11.73
N ALA A 14 -8.53 7.15 12.29
CA ALA A 14 -8.06 7.51 13.63
C ALA A 14 -6.57 7.20 13.88
N VAL A 15 -5.73 7.34 12.84
CA VAL A 15 -4.28 7.21 12.96
C VAL A 15 -3.77 8.38 13.82
N ARG A 16 -3.40 8.10 15.07
CA ARG A 16 -2.97 9.11 16.05
C ARG A 16 -1.52 9.53 15.90
N ASP A 17 -0.70 8.61 15.41
CA ASP A 17 0.74 8.83 15.26
C ASP A 17 1.13 8.75 13.79
N LEU A 18 1.20 9.91 13.14
CA LEU A 18 1.67 10.04 11.78
C LEU A 18 3.20 9.92 11.69
N ALA A 19 3.94 10.05 12.81
CA ALA A 19 5.39 9.87 12.81
C ALA A 19 5.79 8.40 12.65
N ALA A 20 4.88 7.47 12.98
CA ALA A 20 5.04 6.05 12.72
C ALA A 20 4.72 5.65 11.26
N LEU A 21 4.20 6.57 10.44
CA LEU A 21 3.90 6.29 9.02
C LEU A 21 5.18 6.30 8.20
N GLN A 22 5.39 5.26 7.39
CA GLN A 22 6.51 5.18 6.47
C GLN A 22 6.05 5.49 5.04
N ASP A 23 6.69 6.48 4.43
CA ASP A 23 6.55 6.73 3.00
C ASP A 23 7.36 5.70 2.21
N MET A 24 6.70 5.02 1.27
CA MET A 24 7.32 4.01 0.40
C MET A 24 7.26 4.46 -1.05
N ILE A 25 8.42 4.73 -1.64
CA ILE A 25 8.55 4.96 -3.08
C ILE A 25 8.92 3.63 -3.72
N VAL A 26 8.06 3.15 -4.63
CA VAL A 26 8.30 1.92 -5.38
C VAL A 26 8.60 2.23 -6.83
N GLN A 27 9.62 1.57 -7.37
CA GLN A 27 9.91 1.63 -8.80
C GLN A 27 9.13 0.53 -9.51
N ILE A 28 8.42 0.91 -10.59
CA ILE A 28 7.64 -0.03 -11.38
C ILE A 28 8.42 -0.32 -12.66
N GLY A 29 9.01 -1.51 -12.73
CA GLY A 29 9.60 -2.07 -13.94
C GLY A 29 8.63 -3.00 -14.66
N TYR A 30 9.14 -3.75 -15.63
CA TYR A 30 8.33 -4.67 -16.43
C TYR A 30 7.72 -5.81 -15.59
N ARG A 31 8.51 -6.37 -14.66
CA ARG A 31 8.06 -7.47 -13.79
C ARG A 31 6.99 -6.98 -12.82
N GLU A 32 7.22 -5.82 -12.19
CA GLU A 32 6.30 -5.22 -11.23
C GLU A 32 5.00 -4.82 -11.93
N GLY A 33 5.07 -4.29 -13.15
CA GLY A 33 3.89 -3.98 -13.97
C GLY A 33 3.06 -5.21 -14.29
N LEU A 34 3.69 -6.36 -14.59
CA LEU A 34 2.98 -7.62 -14.86
C LEU A 34 2.32 -8.18 -13.60
N GLU A 35 3.01 -8.13 -12.44
CA GLU A 35 2.45 -8.54 -11.15
C GLU A 35 1.28 -7.64 -10.73
N ILE A 36 1.38 -6.33 -10.93
CA ILE A 36 0.26 -5.38 -10.71
C ILE A 36 -0.91 -5.74 -11.61
N LEU A 37 -0.69 -6.01 -12.90
CA LEU A 37 -1.75 -6.39 -13.83
C LEU A 37 -2.44 -7.67 -13.39
N LYS A 38 -1.66 -8.70 -13.04
CA LYS A 38 -2.17 -9.97 -12.54
C LYS A 38 -3.00 -9.78 -11.26
N ALA A 39 -2.47 -9.04 -10.30
CA ALA A 39 -3.16 -8.74 -9.05
C ALA A 39 -4.42 -7.88 -9.27
N SER A 40 -4.47 -7.02 -10.28
CA SER A 40 -5.66 -6.21 -10.63
C SER A 40 -6.85 -7.05 -11.08
N LEU A 41 -6.59 -8.23 -11.64
CA LEU A 41 -7.65 -9.16 -12.04
C LEU A 41 -8.13 -10.05 -10.89
N GLN A 42 -7.38 -10.09 -9.79
CA GLN A 42 -7.57 -11.07 -8.71
C GLN A 42 -7.87 -10.44 -7.35
N SER A 43 -7.56 -9.16 -7.16
CA SER A 43 -7.64 -8.49 -5.87
C SER A 43 -8.15 -7.05 -5.98
N LYS A 44 -8.78 -6.60 -4.90
CA LYS A 44 -9.19 -5.20 -4.69
C LYS A 44 -8.08 -4.36 -4.06
N THR A 45 -7.02 -4.98 -3.55
CA THR A 45 -5.90 -4.35 -2.83
C THR A 45 -4.57 -4.55 -3.56
N VAL A 46 -4.58 -4.34 -4.87
CA VAL A 46 -3.49 -4.63 -5.82
C VAL A 46 -2.11 -4.19 -5.32
N LEU A 47 -1.95 -2.91 -4.94
CA LEU A 47 -0.65 -2.37 -4.53
C LEU A 47 -0.16 -2.97 -3.21
N THR A 48 -1.07 -3.21 -2.27
CA THR A 48 -0.73 -3.87 -1.00
C THR A 48 -0.30 -5.32 -1.23
N ASP A 49 -1.01 -6.04 -2.09
CA ASP A 49 -0.70 -7.45 -2.38
C ASP A 49 0.63 -7.62 -3.12
N VAL A 50 0.99 -6.68 -3.99
CA VAL A 50 2.24 -6.73 -4.76
C VAL A 50 3.44 -6.24 -3.94
N PHE A 51 3.31 -5.16 -3.16
CA PHE A 51 4.45 -4.49 -2.52
C PHE A 51 4.61 -4.75 -1.02
N LEU A 52 3.52 -5.01 -0.28
CA LEU A 52 3.59 -5.30 1.16
C LEU A 52 3.48 -6.80 1.44
N GLY A 53 2.87 -7.56 0.54
CA GLY A 53 2.65 -9.00 0.69
C GLY A 53 1.69 -9.33 1.84
N LYS A 54 1.09 -10.52 1.78
CA LYS A 54 0.26 -11.03 2.88
C LYS A 54 1.21 -11.54 3.96
N LYS A 55 1.59 -10.69 4.92
CA LYS A 55 2.38 -11.11 6.08
C LYS A 55 1.61 -12.22 6.81
N ALA A 56 2.18 -13.43 6.86
CA ALA A 56 1.69 -14.46 7.77
C ALA A 56 1.75 -13.90 9.21
N PRO A 57 0.76 -14.16 10.07
CA PRO A 57 0.79 -13.68 11.44
C PRO A 57 2.09 -14.19 12.09
N GLY A 58 2.96 -13.27 12.49
CA GLY A 58 4.16 -13.62 13.24
C GLY A 58 3.77 -14.23 14.60
N PRO A 59 4.62 -15.08 15.19
CA PRO A 59 4.32 -15.68 16.49
C PRO A 59 4.15 -14.55 17.52
N ALA A 60 3.05 -14.64 18.26
CA ALA A 60 2.70 -13.77 19.37
C ALA A 60 3.75 -13.80 20.49
#